data_AF-A0A497F3X7-F1
#
_entry.id   AF-A0A497F3X7-F1
#
_cell.length_a   1.000
_cell.length_b   1.000
_cell.length_c   1.000
_cell.angle_alpha   90.00
_cell.angle_beta   90.00
_cell.angle_gamma   90.00
#
_symmetry.space_group_name_H-M   'P 1'
#
loop_
_entity.id
_entity.type
_entity.pdbx_description
1 polymer ?
#
loop_
_entity_poly.entity_id
_entity_poly.type
_entity_poly.pdbx_seq_one_letter_code
_entity_poly.pdbx_strand_id
1 'polypeptide(L)' 'MSRDTHITVRIPEALLKKIDELVERGFYKSRSEAVRHAIILLLEKHGLLEVK' A
#
# COMPACT_ATOMS: atom_id res chain seq x y z
N MET A 1 -10.17 0.12 17.85
CA MET A 1 -9.52 -1.17 17.52
C MET A 1 -9.87 -1.50 16.08
N SER A 2 -9.04 -1.09 15.12
CA SER A 2 -9.21 -1.51 13.73
C SER A 2 -8.62 -2.90 13.60
N ARG A 3 -9.43 -3.90 13.24
CA ARG A 3 -8.93 -5.26 12.99
C ARG A 3 -8.02 -5.23 11.77
N ASP A 4 -6.72 -5.40 11.96
CA ASP A 4 -5.81 -5.72 10.87
C ASP A 4 -6.13 -7.14 10.37
N THR A 5 -6.39 -7.26 9.07
CA THR A 5 -6.58 -8.55 8.41
C THR A 5 -5.41 -8.75 7.45
N HIS A 6 -4.70 -9.85 7.62
CA HIS A 6 -3.61 -10.23 6.72
C HIS A 6 -4.17 -10.87 5.46
N ILE A 7 -3.67 -10.43 4.30
CA ILE A 7 -3.96 -11.03 3.00
C ILE A 7 -2.64 -11.41 2.32
N THR A 8 -2.67 -12.49 1.54
CA THR A 8 -1.55 -12.88 0.68
C THR A 8 -1.90 -12.55 -0.76
N VAL A 9 -1.09 -11.74 -1.42
CA VAL A 9 -1.27 -11.35 -2.83
C VAL A 9 -0.09 -11.84 -3.65
N ARG A 10 -0.37 -12.26 -4.90
CA ARG A 10 0.69 -12.56 -5.87
C ARG A 10 0.99 -11.30 -6.66
N ILE A 11 2.21 -10.81 -6.54
CA ILE A 11 2.70 -9.65 -7.28
C ILE A 11 4.00 -9.99 -8.00
N PRO A 12 4.25 -9.44 -9.20
CA PRO A 12 5.53 -9.56 -9.87
C PRO A 12 6.68 -9.04 -9.00
N GLU A 13 7.81 -9.74 -8.99
CA GLU A 13 9.00 -9.37 -8.21
C GLU A 13 9.50 -7.95 -8.54
N ALA A 14 9.41 -7.55 -9.82
CA ALA A 14 9.80 -6.21 -10.26
C ALA A 14 8.98 -5.09 -9.58
N LEU A 15 7.70 -5.33 -9.26
CA LEU A 15 6.88 -4.36 -8.52
C LEU A 15 7.22 -4.37 -7.03
N LEU A 16 7.47 -5.55 -6.46
CA LEU A 16 7.91 -5.66 -5.07
C LEU A 16 9.21 -4.87 -4.83
N LYS A 17 10.19 -4.99 -5.73
CA LYS A 17 11.45 -4.22 -5.65
C LYS A 17 11.21 -2.71 -5.64
N LYS A 18 10.29 -2.21 -6.46
CA LYS A 18 9.94 -0.78 -6.45
C LYS A 18 9.29 -0.35 -5.15
N ILE A 19 8.46 -1.20 -4.55
CA ILE A 19 7.89 -0.93 -3.22
C ILE A 19 9.00 -0.90 -2.17
N ASP A 20 9.96 -1.81 -2.26
CA ASP A 20 11.11 -1.88 -1.34
C ASP A 20 11.96 -0.63 -1.42
N GLU A 21 12.25 -0.13 -2.63
CA GLU A 21 12.95 1.14 -2.81
C GLU A 21 12.23 2.31 -2.13
N LEU A 22 10.89 2.34 -2.13
CA LEU A 22 10.14 3.40 -1.45
C LEU A 22 10.29 3.32 0.07
N VAL A 23 10.36 2.11 0.62
CA VAL A 23 10.59 1.88 2.05
C VAL A 23 12.04 2.22 2.43
N GLU A 24 13.01 1.78 1.64
CA GLU A 24 14.44 2.05 1.85
C GLU A 24 14.78 3.54 1.79
N ARG A 25 14.13 4.27 0.88
CA ARG A 25 14.25 5.74 0.79
C ARG A 25 13.51 6.48 1.93
N GLY A 26 12.80 5.76 2.80
CA GLY A 26 12.14 6.32 3.98
C GLY A 26 10.77 6.96 3.70
N PHE A 27 10.18 6.78 2.51
CA PHE A 27 8.83 7.30 2.23
C PHE A 27 7.74 6.55 3.00
N TYR A 28 7.98 5.28 3.34
CA TYR A 28 7.07 4.44 4.13
C TYR A 28 7.87 3.64 5.15
N LYS A 29 7.29 3.36 6.33
CA LYS A 29 7.95 2.57 7.38
C LYS A 29 7.96 1.07 7.08
N SER A 30 7.08 0.61 6.18
CA SER A 30 6.98 -0.80 5.80
C SER A 30 6.31 -0.98 4.45
N ARG A 31 6.51 -2.15 3.83
CA ARG A 31 5.79 -2.57 2.62
C ARG A 31 4.28 -2.51 2.81
N SER A 32 3.79 -2.97 3.96
CA SER A 32 2.35 -2.98 4.28
C SER A 32 1.78 -1.56 4.34
N GLU A 33 2.56 -0.58 4.82
CA GLU A 33 2.14 0.82 4.82
C GLU A 33 2.08 1.40 3.41
N ALA A 34 3.09 1.13 2.57
CA ALA A 34 3.09 1.54 1.18
C ALA A 34 1.89 0.95 0.41
N VAL A 35 1.61 -0.33 0.60
CA VAL A 35 0.48 -1.02 -0.03
C VAL A 35 -0.85 -0.45 0.46
N ARG A 36 -1.01 -0.17 1.76
CA ARG A 36 -2.22 0.48 2.28
C ARG A 36 -2.45 1.86 1.67
N HIS A 37 -1.41 2.68 1.57
CA HIS A 37 -1.51 3.98 0.91
C HIS A 37 -1.91 3.83 -0.56
N ALA A 38 -1.31 2.89 -1.29
CA ALA A 38 -1.68 2.61 -2.68
C ALA A 38 -3.16 2.19 -2.82
N ILE A 39 -3.69 1.39 -1.89
CA ILE A 39 -5.11 1.00 -1.86
C ILE A 39 -6.00 2.23 -1.63
N ILE A 40 -5.65 3.12 -0.68
CA ILE A 40 -6.41 4.35 -0.42
C ILE A 40 -6.46 5.22 -1.68
N LEU A 41 -5.31 5.50 -2.29
CA LEU A 41 -5.22 6.29 -3.52
C LEU A 41 -6.04 5.68 -4.67
N LEU A 42 -6.04 4.34 -4.77
CA LEU A 42 -6.85 3.63 -5.77
C LEU A 42 -8.36 3.84 -5.52
N LEU A 43 -8.80 3.74 -4.28
CA LEU A 43 -10.21 3.90 -3.90
C LEU A 43 -10.68 5.35 -4.06
N GLU A 44 -9.86 6.33 -3.66
CA GLU A 44 -10.09 7.75 -3.90
C GLU A 44 -10.25 8.04 -5.39
N LYS A 45 -9.34 7.51 -6.22
CA LYS A 45 -9.41 7.68 -7.68
C LYS A 45 -10.71 7.17 -8.30
N HIS A 46 -11.37 6.20 -7.66
CA HIS A 46 -12.64 5.64 -8.11
C HIS A 46 -13.85 6.16 -7.33
N GLY A 47 -13.68 7.16 -6.46
CA GLY A 47 -14.77 7.75 -5.67
C GLY A 47 -15.37 6.81 -4.61
N LEU A 48 -14.66 5.74 -4.24
CA LEU A 48 -15.10 4.79 -3.22
C LEU A 48 -14.66 5.17 -1.82
N LEU A 49 -13.84 6.22 -1.69
CA LEU A 49 -13.35 6.73 -0.42
C LEU A 49 -13.24 8.25 -0.53
N GLU A 50 -13.94 8.95 0.35
CA GLU A 50 -13.82 10.40 0.53
C GLU A 50 -13.01 10.64 1.80
N VAL A 51 -11.73 10.98 1.66
CA VAL A 51 -10.95 11.47 2.80
C VAL A 51 -11.30 12.95 2.96
N LYS A 52 -12.07 13.26 4.01
CA LYS A 52 -12.30 14.62 4.47
C LYS A 52 -11.04 15.22 5.07
#